data_AF-A0A2V8FM73-F1
#
_entry.id   AF-A0A2V8FM73-F1
#
_cell.length_a   1.000
_cell.length_b   1.000
_cell.length_c   1.000
_cell.angle_alpha   90.00
_cell.angle_beta   90.00
_cell.angle_gamma   90.00
#
_symmetry.space_group_name_H-M   'P 1'
#
loop_
_entity.id
_entity.type
_entity.pdbx_description
1 polymer ?
#
loop_
_entity_poly.entity_id
_entity_poly.type
_entity_poly.pdbx_seq_one_letter_code
_entity_poly.pdbx_strand_id
1 'polypeptide(L)'
;MVVDRTTNDREAHADALNTASKVAVEAAAFDKARRFATELVTLVADRRDNMYGQYFHDGHVVLGRVSLKDSDVEQAKTHLLLAGGTPGGGTLTSFGPNMSLAKELADRGERSTVMAYLELCRRFWQSPQLNQWIQTLKNGQVPNFGANLTY
;
A
#
# COMPACT_ATOMS: atom_id res chain seq x y z
N MET A 1 26.17 0.80 -12.17
CA MET A 1 24.95 0.76 -13.00
C MET A 1 24.62 2.21 -13.36
N VAL A 2 24.76 2.59 -14.63
CA VAL A 2 24.52 3.98 -15.06
C VAL A 2 23.02 4.16 -15.19
N VAL A 3 22.41 4.90 -14.27
CA VAL A 3 20.99 5.26 -14.34
C VAL A 3 20.88 6.43 -15.32
N ASP A 4 20.15 6.23 -16.43
CA ASP A 4 19.94 7.29 -17.44
C ASP A 4 19.01 8.39 -16.91
N ARG A 5 19.16 9.61 -17.43
CA ARG A 5 18.40 10.81 -17.04
C ARG A 5 16.88 10.59 -17.11
N THR A 6 16.42 9.81 -18.08
CA THR A 6 15.00 9.48 -18.24
C THR A 6 14.44 8.65 -17.08
N THR A 7 15.25 7.75 -16.50
CA THR A 7 14.90 6.99 -15.29
C THR A 7 14.85 7.90 -14.07
N ASN A 8 15.81 8.83 -13.96
CA ASN A 8 15.88 9.78 -12.85
C ASN A 8 14.68 10.73 -12.83
N ASP A 9 14.27 11.25 -14.00
CA ASP A 9 13.08 12.12 -14.12
C ASP A 9 11.78 11.35 -13.79
N ARG A 10 11.71 10.05 -14.14
CA ARG A 10 10.56 9.21 -13.81
C ARG A 10 10.46 8.90 -12.33
N GLU A 11 11.56 8.56 -11.67
CA GLU A 11 11.58 8.30 -10.23
C GLU A 11 11.20 9.55 -9.44
N ALA A 12 11.73 10.72 -9.81
CA ALA A 12 11.33 11.99 -9.21
C ALA A 12 9.83 12.27 -9.39
N HIS A 13 9.26 11.93 -10.56
CA HIS A 13 7.81 12.06 -10.77
C HIS A 13 7.01 11.08 -9.89
N ALA A 14 7.45 9.83 -9.78
CA ALA A 14 6.81 8.83 -8.92
C ALA A 14 6.84 9.27 -7.45
N ASP A 15 7.96 9.81 -6.97
CA ASP A 15 8.10 10.31 -5.60
C ASP A 15 7.17 11.50 -5.30
N ALA A 16 7.10 12.47 -6.23
CA ALA A 16 6.20 13.60 -6.12
C ALA A 16 4.72 13.17 -6.06
N LEU A 17 4.31 12.24 -6.94
CA LEU A 17 2.96 11.69 -6.94
C LEU A 17 2.67 10.89 -5.66
N ASN A 18 3.63 10.11 -5.17
CA ASN A 18 3.49 9.35 -3.93
C ASN A 18 3.26 10.27 -2.74
N THR A 19 4.12 11.28 -2.56
CA THR A 19 3.99 12.26 -1.49
C THR A 19 2.69 13.05 -1.61
N ALA A 20 2.36 13.55 -2.80
CA ALA A 20 1.14 14.33 -3.03
C ALA A 20 -0.13 13.52 -2.75
N SER A 21 -0.16 12.24 -3.15
CA SER A 21 -1.32 11.37 -2.93
C SER A 21 -1.56 11.10 -1.44
N LYS A 22 -0.51 10.81 -0.67
CA LYS A 22 -0.59 10.60 0.78
C LYS A 22 -1.03 11.87 1.52
N VAL A 23 -0.40 13.01 1.21
CA VAL A 23 -0.78 14.32 1.80
C VAL A 23 -2.24 14.66 1.48
N ALA A 24 -2.70 14.37 0.26
CA ALA A 24 -4.09 14.61 -0.13
C ALA A 24 -5.09 13.76 0.67
N VAL A 25 -4.75 12.51 1.04
CA VAL A 25 -5.60 11.70 1.94
C VAL A 25 -5.70 12.34 3.32
N GLU A 26 -4.57 12.75 3.90
CA GLU A 26 -4.54 13.37 5.23
C GLU A 26 -5.25 14.74 5.26
N ALA A 27 -5.23 15.47 4.14
CA ALA A 27 -5.99 16.70 3.94
C ALA A 27 -7.47 16.47 3.55
N ALA A 28 -7.95 15.23 3.52
CA ALA A 28 -9.29 14.85 3.06
C ALA A 28 -9.64 15.32 1.63
N ALA A 29 -8.63 15.60 0.80
CA ALA A 29 -8.78 16.00 -0.60
C ALA A 29 -8.85 14.74 -1.50
N PHE A 30 -9.87 13.91 -1.31
CA PHE A 30 -9.95 12.57 -1.90
C PHE A 30 -9.93 12.54 -3.43
N ASP A 31 -10.48 13.55 -4.10
CA ASP A 31 -10.39 13.66 -5.57
C ASP A 31 -8.93 13.82 -6.04
N LYS A 32 -8.13 14.62 -5.32
CA LYS A 32 -6.71 14.79 -5.62
C LYS A 32 -5.93 13.53 -5.28
N ALA A 33 -6.22 12.92 -4.13
CA ALA A 33 -5.59 11.65 -3.72
C ALA A 33 -5.81 10.56 -4.77
N ARG A 34 -7.06 10.42 -5.25
CA ARG A 34 -7.43 9.50 -6.33
C ARG A 34 -6.61 9.78 -7.59
N ARG A 35 -6.62 11.02 -8.06
CA ARG A 35 -5.91 11.41 -9.29
C ARG A 35 -4.41 11.08 -9.19
N PHE A 36 -3.73 11.55 -8.14
CA PHE A 36 -2.29 11.36 -7.99
C PHE A 36 -1.92 9.88 -7.82
N ALA A 37 -2.70 9.11 -7.05
CA ALA A 37 -2.43 7.69 -6.87
C ALA A 37 -2.73 6.87 -8.13
N THR A 38 -3.77 7.22 -8.91
CA THR A 38 -4.04 6.60 -10.21
C THR A 38 -2.88 6.86 -11.17
N GLU A 39 -2.42 8.11 -11.26
CA GLU A 39 -1.27 8.47 -12.09
C GLU A 39 -0.01 7.73 -11.66
N LEU A 40 0.23 7.59 -10.35
CA LEU A 40 1.36 6.85 -9.79
C LEU A 40 1.35 5.39 -10.21
N VAL A 41 0.23 4.67 -9.97
CA VAL A 41 0.16 3.24 -10.30
C VAL A 41 0.24 3.00 -11.80
N THR A 42 -0.26 3.92 -12.64
CA THR A 42 -0.09 3.88 -14.10
C THR A 42 1.37 4.11 -14.51
N LEU A 43 2.05 5.10 -13.89
CA LEU A 43 3.44 5.43 -14.19
C LEU A 43 4.41 4.26 -13.93
N VAL A 44 4.09 3.41 -12.94
CA VAL A 44 4.94 2.29 -12.53
C VAL A 44 4.39 0.92 -12.92
N ALA A 45 3.25 0.84 -13.64
CA ALA A 45 2.57 -0.42 -13.96
C ALA A 45 3.44 -1.40 -14.76
N ASP A 46 4.28 -0.89 -15.66
CA ASP A 46 5.21 -1.66 -16.51
C ASP A 46 6.57 -1.92 -15.86
N ARG A 47 6.78 -1.43 -14.62
CA ARG A 47 8.02 -1.54 -13.86
C ARG A 47 7.81 -2.37 -12.60
N ARG A 48 7.83 -3.69 -12.76
CA ARG A 48 7.67 -4.66 -11.66
C ARG A 48 9.01 -5.07 -11.04
N ASP A 49 9.96 -4.16 -10.98
CA ASP A 49 11.22 -4.35 -10.27
C ASP A 49 11.15 -3.74 -8.86
N ASN A 50 12.16 -4.06 -8.04
CA ASN A 50 12.21 -3.61 -6.64
C ASN A 50 12.40 -2.10 -6.48
N MET A 51 12.79 -1.37 -7.53
CA MET A 51 12.97 0.09 -7.46
C MET A 51 11.62 0.79 -7.38
N TYR A 52 10.62 0.27 -8.09
CA TYR A 52 9.29 0.87 -8.14
C TYR A 52 8.23 0.18 -7.28
N GLY A 53 8.55 -0.95 -6.66
CA GLY A 53 7.58 -1.74 -5.91
C GLY A 53 6.97 -1.01 -4.71
N GLN A 54 7.70 -0.08 -4.06
CA GLN A 54 7.13 0.77 -3.00
C GLN A 54 6.08 1.74 -3.56
N TYR A 55 6.33 2.40 -4.69
CA TYR A 55 5.38 3.32 -5.31
C TYR A 55 4.10 2.61 -5.75
N PHE A 56 4.23 1.41 -6.33
CA PHE A 56 3.08 0.59 -6.73
C PHE A 56 2.22 0.20 -5.52
N HIS A 57 2.87 -0.20 -4.44
CA HIS A 57 2.21 -0.53 -3.18
C HIS A 57 1.46 0.67 -2.59
N ASP A 58 2.16 1.79 -2.38
CA ASP A 58 1.62 2.96 -1.71
C ASP A 58 0.47 3.60 -2.51
N GLY A 59 0.60 3.65 -3.85
CA GLY A 59 -0.47 4.12 -4.73
C GLY A 59 -1.76 3.29 -4.57
N HIS A 60 -1.64 1.97 -4.50
CA HIS A 60 -2.80 1.11 -4.23
C HIS A 60 -3.35 1.24 -2.81
N VAL A 61 -2.51 1.42 -1.80
CA VAL A 61 -2.97 1.74 -0.43
C VAL A 61 -3.82 3.01 -0.42
N VAL A 62 -3.37 4.08 -1.09
CA VAL A 62 -4.13 5.34 -1.20
C VAL A 62 -5.46 5.13 -1.93
N LEU A 63 -5.45 4.46 -3.08
CA LEU A 63 -6.68 4.20 -3.85
C LEU A 63 -7.70 3.37 -3.05
N GLY A 64 -7.23 2.41 -2.25
CA GLY A 64 -8.11 1.65 -1.37
C GLY A 64 -8.72 2.49 -0.26
N ARG A 65 -7.94 3.37 0.39
CA ARG A 65 -8.45 4.29 1.43
C ARG A 65 -9.46 5.28 0.85
N VAL A 66 -9.20 5.78 -0.36
CA VAL A 66 -10.16 6.61 -1.10
C VAL A 66 -11.45 5.82 -1.40
N SER A 67 -11.35 4.56 -1.81
CA SER A 67 -12.53 3.71 -2.07
C SER A 67 -13.38 3.51 -0.80
N LEU A 68 -12.74 3.35 0.36
CA LEU A 68 -13.44 3.26 1.64
C LEU A 68 -14.18 4.56 2.03
N LYS A 69 -13.76 5.71 1.54
CA LYS A 69 -14.48 6.98 1.74
C LYS A 69 -15.75 7.05 0.92
N ASP A 70 -15.75 6.45 -0.26
CA ASP A 70 -16.94 6.30 -1.10
C ASP A 70 -17.79 5.08 -0.71
N SER A 71 -17.50 4.47 0.45
CA SER A 71 -18.14 3.24 0.95
C SER A 71 -17.98 2.02 0.02
N ASP A 72 -17.02 2.06 -0.90
CA ASP A 72 -16.70 0.96 -1.80
C ASP A 72 -15.67 0.02 -1.18
N VAL A 73 -16.18 -0.89 -0.33
CA VAL A 73 -15.37 -1.87 0.39
C VAL A 73 -14.74 -2.90 -0.56
N GLU A 74 -15.42 -3.29 -1.62
CA GLU A 74 -14.92 -4.29 -2.58
C GLU A 74 -13.74 -3.75 -3.40
N GLN A 75 -13.79 -2.48 -3.83
CA GLN A 75 -12.65 -1.84 -4.47
C GLN A 75 -11.49 -1.66 -3.51
N ALA A 76 -11.75 -1.34 -2.24
CA ALA A 76 -10.71 -1.25 -1.22
C ALA A 76 -9.99 -2.59 -1.00
N LYS A 77 -10.73 -3.70 -0.96
CA LYS A 77 -10.19 -5.06 -0.87
C LYS A 77 -9.32 -5.39 -2.08
N THR A 78 -9.81 -5.08 -3.27
CA THR A 78 -9.08 -5.26 -4.53
C THR A 78 -7.75 -4.51 -4.50
N HIS A 79 -7.77 -3.24 -4.10
CA HIS A 79 -6.57 -2.43 -3.98
C HIS A 79 -5.58 -2.95 -2.94
N LEU A 80 -6.05 -3.45 -1.79
CA LEU A 80 -5.15 -4.04 -0.80
C LEU A 80 -4.42 -5.28 -1.35
N LEU A 81 -5.13 -6.15 -2.06
CA LEU A 81 -4.52 -7.35 -2.66
C LEU A 81 -3.56 -6.99 -3.80
N LEU A 82 -3.88 -5.98 -4.61
CA LEU A 82 -2.97 -5.45 -5.62
C LEU A 82 -1.70 -4.89 -4.98
N ALA A 83 -1.81 -4.14 -3.88
CA ALA A 83 -0.65 -3.62 -3.16
C ALA A 83 0.29 -4.75 -2.70
N GLY A 84 -0.27 -5.82 -2.11
CA GLY A 84 0.50 -7.01 -1.72
C GLY A 84 1.12 -7.77 -2.91
N GLY A 85 0.65 -7.52 -4.13
CA GLY A 85 1.16 -8.04 -5.40
C GLY A 85 2.51 -7.48 -5.85
N THR A 86 3.08 -6.51 -5.12
CA THR A 86 4.37 -5.88 -5.40
C THR A 86 5.56 -6.85 -5.25
N PRO A 87 6.66 -6.68 -6.04
CA PRO A 87 7.92 -7.38 -5.80
C PRO A 87 8.62 -6.94 -4.49
N GLY A 88 8.19 -5.82 -3.88
CA GLY A 88 8.80 -5.25 -2.67
C GLY A 88 9.75 -4.09 -2.97
N GLY A 89 10.77 -3.92 -2.12
CA GLY A 89 11.78 -2.87 -2.23
C GLY A 89 11.60 -1.70 -1.27
N GLY A 90 12.67 -0.93 -1.07
CA GLY A 90 12.69 0.25 -0.20
C GLY A 90 12.25 -0.05 1.24
N THR A 91 11.29 0.73 1.73
CA THR A 91 10.72 0.58 3.08
C THR A 91 9.99 -0.75 3.25
N LEU A 92 9.40 -1.30 2.18
CA LEU A 92 8.59 -2.53 2.24
C LEU A 92 9.40 -3.74 2.74
N THR A 93 10.67 -3.83 2.36
CA THR A 93 11.53 -4.96 2.75
C THR A 93 12.26 -4.75 4.08
N SER A 94 12.38 -3.49 4.51
CA SER A 94 13.09 -3.11 5.75
C SER A 94 12.12 -2.95 6.92
N PHE A 95 11.33 -1.88 6.93
CA PHE A 95 10.37 -1.56 7.99
C PHE A 95 9.01 -2.24 7.80
N GLY A 96 8.71 -2.65 6.57
CA GLY A 96 7.46 -3.28 6.19
C GLY A 96 6.56 -2.36 5.38
N PRO A 97 5.37 -2.85 4.99
CA PRO A 97 4.39 -2.06 4.29
C PRO A 97 3.56 -1.21 5.27
N ASN A 98 3.04 -0.09 4.77
CA ASN A 98 2.01 0.66 5.48
C ASN A 98 0.72 -0.20 5.59
N MET A 99 0.15 -0.25 6.79
CA MET A 99 -0.99 -1.08 7.19
C MET A 99 -2.28 -0.28 7.38
N SER A 100 -2.33 1.00 7.01
CA SER A 100 -3.51 1.86 7.19
C SER A 100 -4.75 1.29 6.50
N LEU A 101 -4.65 0.92 5.22
CA LEU A 101 -5.75 0.28 4.49
C LEU A 101 -6.15 -1.07 5.09
N ALA A 102 -5.16 -1.89 5.46
CA ALA A 102 -5.40 -3.18 6.12
C ALA A 102 -6.15 -3.00 7.45
N LYS A 103 -5.78 -2.00 8.25
CA LYS A 103 -6.48 -1.65 9.49
C LYS A 103 -7.91 -1.20 9.23
N GLU A 104 -8.11 -0.27 8.30
CA GLU A 104 -9.43 0.25 7.97
C GLU A 104 -10.39 -0.84 7.45
N LEU A 105 -9.87 -1.83 6.71
CA LEU A 105 -10.61 -3.02 6.27
C LEU A 105 -10.90 -3.98 7.43
N ALA A 106 -9.92 -4.22 8.32
CA ALA A 106 -10.10 -5.08 9.49
C ALA A 106 -11.15 -4.50 10.46
N ASP A 107 -11.16 -3.19 10.68
CA ASP A 107 -12.16 -2.48 11.50
C ASP A 107 -13.60 -2.66 10.93
N ARG A 108 -13.73 -2.83 9.61
CA ARG A 108 -15.00 -3.11 8.91
C ARG A 108 -15.35 -4.59 8.85
N GLY A 109 -14.49 -5.46 9.38
CA GLY A 109 -14.71 -6.89 9.44
C GLY A 109 -14.13 -7.70 8.28
N GLU A 110 -13.47 -7.08 7.32
CA GLU A 110 -12.86 -7.71 6.12
C GLU A 110 -11.55 -8.45 6.43
N ARG A 111 -11.55 -9.23 7.52
CA ARG A 111 -10.37 -9.90 8.08
C ARG A 111 -9.76 -10.91 7.12
N SER A 112 -10.59 -11.62 6.34
CA SER A 112 -10.12 -12.61 5.36
C SER A 112 -9.24 -11.97 4.29
N THR A 113 -9.62 -10.81 3.77
CA THR A 113 -8.81 -10.07 2.80
C THR A 113 -7.52 -9.56 3.43
N VAL A 114 -7.58 -9.04 4.66
CA VAL A 114 -6.38 -8.57 5.36
C VAL A 114 -5.41 -9.73 5.59
N MET A 115 -5.88 -10.91 6.00
CA MET A 115 -5.02 -12.10 6.13
C MET A 115 -4.40 -12.51 4.80
N ALA A 116 -5.16 -12.51 3.70
CA ALA A 116 -4.62 -12.81 2.38
C ALA A 116 -3.53 -11.81 1.96
N TYR A 117 -3.73 -10.52 2.24
CA TYR A 117 -2.70 -9.50 2.03
C TYR A 117 -1.44 -9.74 2.88
N LEU A 118 -1.58 -10.07 4.17
CA LEU A 118 -0.43 -10.36 5.04
C LEU A 118 0.38 -11.58 4.56
N GLU A 119 -0.28 -12.59 3.98
CA GLU A 119 0.39 -13.72 3.34
C GLU A 119 1.19 -13.28 2.10
N LEU A 120 0.64 -12.38 1.27
CA LEU A 120 1.37 -11.80 0.13
C LEU A 120 2.61 -11.01 0.57
N CYS A 121 2.51 -10.28 1.69
CA CYS A 121 3.61 -9.50 2.25
C CYS A 121 4.83 -10.34 2.63
N ARG A 122 4.66 -11.64 2.93
CA ARG A 122 5.78 -12.54 3.25
C ARG A 122 6.82 -12.64 2.14
N ARG A 123 6.46 -12.33 0.90
CA ARG A 123 7.39 -12.40 -0.24
C ARG A 123 8.46 -11.31 -0.17
N PHE A 124 8.14 -10.18 0.42
CA PHE A 124 9.05 -9.04 0.49
C PHE A 124 9.41 -8.61 1.92
N TRP A 125 8.67 -9.02 2.95
CA TRP A 125 8.93 -8.62 4.33
C TRP A 125 8.97 -9.82 5.29
N GLN A 126 10.18 -10.20 5.72
CA GLN A 126 10.40 -11.31 6.65
C GLN A 126 10.28 -10.86 8.11
N SER A 127 9.05 -10.61 8.55
CA SER A 127 8.78 -10.14 9.92
C SER A 127 7.93 -11.14 10.72
N PRO A 128 8.30 -11.46 11.98
CA PRO A 128 7.49 -12.31 12.85
C PRO A 128 6.12 -11.67 13.17
N GLN A 129 5.98 -10.35 13.00
CA GLN A 129 4.73 -9.62 13.20
C GLN A 129 3.62 -10.14 12.27
N LEU A 130 3.94 -10.58 11.05
CA LEU A 130 2.95 -11.13 10.12
C LEU A 130 2.21 -12.33 10.73
N ASN A 131 2.93 -13.24 11.40
CA ASN A 131 2.32 -14.39 12.07
C ASN A 131 1.39 -13.94 13.20
N GLN A 132 1.83 -12.99 14.03
CA GLN A 132 1.05 -12.49 15.16
C GLN A 132 -0.23 -11.79 14.70
N TRP A 133 -0.13 -10.95 13.67
CA TRP A 133 -1.27 -10.24 13.10
C TRP A 133 -2.28 -11.19 12.45
N ILE A 134 -1.82 -12.21 11.72
CA ILE A 134 -2.71 -13.23 11.16
C ILE A 134 -3.44 -14.00 12.26
N GLN A 135 -2.76 -14.39 13.35
CA GLN A 135 -3.43 -15.07 14.46
C GLN A 135 -4.44 -14.17 15.17
N THR A 136 -4.13 -12.88 15.34
CA THR A 136 -5.06 -11.91 15.92
C THR A 136 -6.34 -11.78 15.06
N LEU A 137 -6.19 -11.73 13.73
CA LEU A 137 -7.32 -11.71 12.79
C LEU A 137 -8.16 -12.99 12.85
N LYS A 138 -7.53 -14.16 12.96
CA LYS A 138 -8.22 -15.45 13.13
C LYS A 138 -9.08 -15.50 14.39
N ASN A 139 -8.63 -14.81 15.45
CA ASN A 139 -9.37 -14.70 16.71
C ASN A 139 -10.48 -13.62 16.66
N GLY A 140 -10.77 -13.04 15.49
CA GLY A 140 -11.79 -12.01 15.32
C GLY A 140 -11.36 -10.61 15.78
N GLN A 141 -10.10 -10.44 16.19
CA GLN A 141 -9.56 -9.18 16.68
C GLN A 141 -8.87 -8.38 15.57
N VAL A 142 -8.71 -7.07 15.77
CA VAL A 142 -7.91 -6.22 14.88
C VAL A 142 -6.49 -6.12 15.44
N PRO A 143 -5.45 -6.44 14.64
CA PRO A 143 -4.07 -6.31 15.08
C PRO A 143 -3.70 -4.86 15.43
N ASN A 144 -2.84 -4.70 16.44
CA ASN A 144 -2.12 -3.46 16.60
C ASN A 144 -0.96 -3.42 15.60
N PHE A 145 -1.12 -2.63 14.53
CA PHE A 145 -0.11 -2.47 13.48
C PHE A 145 1.01 -1.48 13.86
N GLY A 146 0.90 -0.77 14.98
CA GLY A 146 1.96 0.10 15.50
C GLY A 146 2.50 1.11 14.49
N ALA A 147 3.83 1.16 14.34
CA ALA A 147 4.52 2.08 13.45
C ALA A 147 4.19 1.90 11.96
N ASN A 148 3.64 0.75 11.55
CA ASN A 148 3.19 0.53 10.17
C ASN A 148 1.96 1.36 9.80
N LEU A 149 1.45 2.24 10.67
CA LEU A 149 0.32 3.14 10.37
C LEU A 149 0.73 4.55 9.93
N THR A 150 2.01 4.94 10.03
CA THR A 150 2.41 6.36 10.05
C THR A 150 3.31 6.86 8.91
N TYR A 151 3.57 6.08 7.85
CA TYR A 151 4.50 6.47 6.77
C TYR A 151 3.98 6.23 5.33
#